data_AF-A0A523B146-F1
#
_entry.id   AF-A0A523B146-F1
#
_cell.length_a   1.000
_cell.length_b   1.000
_cell.length_c   1.000
_cell.angle_alpha   90.00
_cell.angle_beta   90.00
_cell.angle_gamma   90.00
#
_symmetry.space_group_name_H-M   'P 1'
#
loop_
_entity.id
_entity.type
_entity.pdbx_description
1 polymer ?
#
loop_
_entity_poly.entity_id
_entity_poly.type
_entity_poly.pdbx_seq_one_letter_code
_entity_poly.pdbx_strand_id
1 'polypeptide(L)'
;MGGRRRRRKIIKRVVRKPPKVFRCPNCDMISVTVNIEDEEAVVLCANCGLMWRMERMKNYEMVHYYNVFIDKYYLGELSKIAKGESGESGKVS
;
A
#
# COMPACT_ATOMS: atom_id res chain seq x y z
N MET A 1 -35.61 47.12 -9.82
CA MET A 1 -34.57 46.48 -10.67
C MET A 1 -33.60 45.68 -9.79
N GLY A 2 -33.48 44.38 -10.09
CA GLY A 2 -32.32 43.49 -9.84
C GLY A 2 -31.58 43.54 -8.50
N GLY A 3 -32.05 42.79 -7.50
CA GLY A 3 -31.27 42.48 -6.30
C GLY A 3 -30.03 41.63 -6.62
N ARG A 4 -28.86 42.08 -6.15
CA ARG A 4 -27.55 41.46 -6.40
C ARG A 4 -27.51 40.05 -5.81
N ARG A 5 -27.62 39.01 -6.65
CA ARG A 5 -27.46 37.60 -6.22
C ARG A 5 -26.07 37.39 -5.63
N ARG A 6 -25.97 37.25 -4.29
CA ARG A 6 -24.73 36.83 -3.62
C ARG A 6 -24.34 35.45 -4.16
N ARG A 7 -23.20 35.38 -4.86
CA ARG A 7 -22.65 34.14 -5.38
C ARG A 7 -22.31 33.23 -4.20
N ARG A 8 -22.97 32.07 -4.11
CA ARG A 8 -22.70 31.07 -3.06
C ARG A 8 -21.24 30.62 -3.20
N LYS A 9 -20.45 30.72 -2.12
CA LYS A 9 -19.07 30.23 -2.09
C LYS A 9 -19.11 28.71 -2.14
N ILE A 10 -18.71 28.12 -3.27
CA ILE A 10 -18.61 26.67 -3.42
C ILE A 10 -17.41 26.22 -2.60
N ILE A 11 -17.67 25.67 -1.41
CA ILE A 11 -16.62 25.05 -0.59
C ILE A 11 -16.31 23.70 -1.25
N LYS A 12 -15.13 23.59 -1.87
CA LYS A 12 -14.67 22.31 -2.44
C LYS A 12 -14.42 21.33 -1.30
N ARG A 13 -15.06 20.16 -1.34
CA ARG A 13 -14.77 19.07 -0.41
C ARG A 13 -13.37 18.53 -0.72
N VAL A 14 -12.47 18.57 0.26
CA VAL A 14 -11.15 17.92 0.15
C VAL A 14 -11.37 16.41 0.24
N VAL A 15 -11.08 15.70 -0.84
CA VAL A 15 -11.04 14.23 -0.84
C VAL A 15 -9.77 13.81 -0.12
N ARG A 16 -9.90 13.13 1.02
CA ARG A 16 -8.75 12.58 1.75
C ARG A 16 -8.15 11.45 0.91
N LYS A 17 -6.83 11.52 0.70
CA LYS A 17 -6.08 10.46 0.00
C LYS A 17 -5.65 9.42 1.04
N PRO A 18 -5.57 8.13 0.67
CA PRO A 18 -4.99 7.12 1.54
C PRO A 18 -3.53 7.48 1.90
N PRO A 19 -3.07 7.08 3.09
CA PRO A 19 -1.69 7.33 3.52
C PRO A 19 -0.69 6.63 2.61
N LYS A 20 0.49 7.24 2.45
CA LYS A 20 1.58 6.72 1.61
C LYS A 20 2.61 5.91 2.38
N VAL A 21 2.60 6.02 3.72
CA VAL A 21 3.54 5.37 4.63
C VAL A 21 2.77 4.49 5.61
N PHE A 22 3.25 3.27 5.80
CA PHE A 22 2.58 2.25 6.61
C PHE A 22 3.49 1.74 7.75
N ARG A 23 2.88 1.05 8.71
CA ARG A 23 3.57 0.49 9.89
C ARG A 23 4.19 -0.86 9.58
N CYS A 24 5.41 -1.12 10.02
CA CYS A 24 6.03 -2.43 9.81
C CYS A 24 5.60 -3.42 10.91
N PRO A 25 5.18 -4.66 10.56
CA PRO A 25 4.82 -5.66 11.56
C PRO A 25 6.03 -6.20 12.35
N ASN A 26 7.24 -6.10 11.79
CA ASN A 26 8.47 -6.61 12.43
C ASN A 26 9.12 -5.62 13.41
N CYS A 27 9.03 -4.31 13.13
CA CYS A 27 9.75 -3.29 13.91
C CYS A 27 8.86 -2.16 14.44
N ASP A 28 7.54 -2.26 14.27
CA ASP A 28 6.49 -1.35 14.75
C ASP A 28 6.60 0.14 14.32
N MET A 29 7.64 0.49 13.55
CA MET A 29 7.86 1.82 13.00
C MET A 29 7.04 2.06 11.72
N ILE A 30 6.64 3.32 11.52
CA ILE A 30 5.96 3.79 10.30
C ILE A 30 7.01 4.08 9.22
N SER A 31 7.57 3.02 8.66
CA SER A 31 8.70 3.10 7.71
C SER A 31 8.53 2.19 6.49
N VAL A 32 7.31 1.69 6.25
CA VAL A 32 7.00 0.87 5.07
C VAL A 32 6.53 1.77 3.94
N THR A 33 7.21 1.67 2.80
CA THR A 33 6.94 2.40 1.57
C THR A 33 6.55 1.41 0.48
N VAL A 34 5.51 1.74 -0.28
CA VAL A 34 5.04 0.96 -1.43
C VAL A 34 5.33 1.75 -2.70
N ASN A 35 6.22 1.24 -3.54
CA ASN A 35 6.51 1.78 -4.87
C ASN A 35 5.78 0.92 -5.90
N ILE A 36 4.93 1.54 -6.70
CA ILE A 36 4.21 0.88 -7.79
C ILE A 36 4.86 1.35 -9.08
N GLU A 37 5.63 0.47 -9.72
CA GLU A 37 6.19 0.68 -11.06
C GLU A 37 5.23 0.11 -12.11
N ASP A 38 5.58 0.15 -13.40
CA ASP A 38 4.66 -0.22 -14.49
C ASP A 38 4.25 -1.71 -14.46
N GLU A 39 5.17 -2.61 -14.10
CA GLU A 39 4.95 -4.06 -14.10
C GLU A 39 4.96 -4.67 -12.70
N GLU A 40 5.73 -4.10 -11.77
CA GLU A 40 5.87 -4.62 -10.41
C GLU A 40 5.59 -3.57 -9.33
N ALA A 41 5.15 -4.05 -8.18
CA ALA A 41 5.02 -3.28 -6.95
C ALA A 41 6.01 -3.80 -5.91
N VAL A 42 6.79 -2.88 -5.36
CA VAL A 42 7.83 -3.16 -4.36
C VAL A 42 7.42 -2.54 -3.03
N VAL A 43 7.26 -3.39 -2.01
CA VAL A 43 7.04 -2.99 -0.62
C VAL A 43 8.37 -3.07 0.11
N LEU A 44 8.85 -1.97 0.66
CA LEU A 44 10.12 -1.91 1.37
C LEU A 44 9.97 -1.22 2.73
N CYS A 45 10.54 -1.84 3.76
CA CYS A 45 10.68 -1.22 5.07
C CYS A 45 12.10 -0.65 5.25
N ALA A 46 12.21 0.67 5.40
CA ALA A 46 13.50 1.34 5.56
C ALA A 46 14.23 1.01 6.87
N ASN A 47 13.50 0.63 7.92
CA ASN A 47 14.08 0.37 9.24
C ASN A 47 14.63 -1.06 9.41
N CYS A 48 13.86 -2.07 9.01
CA CYS A 48 14.25 -3.48 9.21
C CYS A 48 14.74 -4.20 7.95
N GLY A 49 14.68 -3.54 6.79
CA GLY A 49 15.15 -4.05 5.50
C GLY A 49 14.25 -5.12 4.86
N LEU A 50 13.01 -5.30 5.33
CA LEU A 50 12.06 -6.20 4.67
C LEU A 50 11.71 -5.66 3.29
N MET A 51 11.87 -6.50 2.27
CA MET A 51 11.52 -6.18 0.89
C MET A 51 10.64 -7.29 0.33
N TRP A 52 9.55 -6.92 -0.33
CA TRP A 52 8.67 -7.84 -1.01
C TRP A 52 8.28 -7.26 -2.37
N ARG A 53 8.40 -8.08 -3.42
CA ARG A 53 7.99 -7.70 -4.78
C ARG A 53 6.79 -8.53 -5.20
N MET A 54 5.85 -7.90 -5.88
CA MET A 54 4.72 -8.59 -6.49
C MET A 54 4.33 -7.93 -7.81
N GLU A 55 3.64 -8.68 -8.65
CA GLU A 55 3.12 -8.15 -9.91
C GLU A 55 2.06 -7.08 -9.68
N ARG A 56 2.02 -6.09 -10.58
CA ARG A 56 1.05 -5.01 -10.50
C ARG A 56 -0.35 -5.48 -10.90
N MET A 57 -1.29 -5.36 -9.97
CA MET A 57 -2.71 -5.55 -10.23
C MET A 57 -3.38 -4.22 -10.58
N LYS A 58 -4.16 -4.17 -11.67
CA LYS A 58 -4.80 -2.94 -12.20
C LYS A 58 -5.71 -2.21 -11.21
N ASN A 59 -6.32 -2.93 -10.26
CA ASN A 59 -7.28 -2.37 -9.30
C ASN A 59 -6.69 -2.17 -7.90
N TYR A 60 -5.40 -2.43 -7.69
CA TYR A 60 -4.80 -2.37 -6.37
C TYR A 60 -4.21 -0.98 -6.11
N GLU A 61 -4.66 -0.37 -5.02
CA GLU A 61 -3.98 0.76 -4.39
C GLU A 61 -2.86 0.31 -3.46
N MET A 62 -1.99 1.24 -3.04
CA MET A 62 -0.88 1.01 -2.11
C MET A 62 -1.29 0.24 -0.84
N VAL A 63 -2.50 0.48 -0.34
CA VAL A 63 -3.05 -0.19 0.86
C VAL A 63 -3.26 -1.69 0.62
N HIS A 64 -3.67 -2.09 -0.58
CA HIS A 64 -3.90 -3.50 -0.90
C HIS A 64 -2.58 -4.28 -0.92
N TYR A 65 -1.52 -3.70 -1.50
CA TYR A 65 -0.16 -4.27 -1.47
C TYR A 65 0.34 -4.44 -0.03
N TYR A 66 0.08 -3.45 0.82
CA TYR A 66 0.46 -3.50 2.22
C TYR A 66 -0.29 -4.57 3.02
N ASN A 67 -1.60 -4.75 2.79
CA ASN A 67 -2.37 -5.78 3.47
C ASN A 67 -1.87 -7.19 3.11
N VAL A 68 -1.69 -7.47 1.82
CA VAL A 68 -1.16 -8.77 1.39
C VAL A 68 0.24 -9.01 1.96
N PHE A 69 1.08 -7.98 2.04
CA PHE A 69 2.39 -8.06 2.67
C PHE A 69 2.30 -8.46 4.15
N ILE A 70 1.37 -7.87 4.91
CA ILE A 70 1.14 -8.22 6.33
C ILE A 70 0.67 -9.67 6.46
N ASP A 71 -0.31 -10.07 5.66
CA ASP A 71 -0.88 -11.41 5.71
C ASP A 71 0.23 -12.45 5.47
N LYS A 72 1.05 -12.25 4.43
CA LYS A 72 2.22 -13.11 4.14
C LYS A 72 3.28 -13.10 5.23
N TYR A 73 3.47 -11.96 5.91
CA TYR A 73 4.40 -11.88 7.03
C TYR A 73 3.92 -12.72 8.20
N TYR A 74 2.64 -12.66 8.56
CA TYR A 74 2.06 -13.47 9.63
C TYR A 74 1.92 -14.95 9.27
N LEU A 75 1.76 -15.28 7.99
CA LEU A 75 1.82 -16.66 7.49
C LEU A 75 3.23 -17.26 7.59
N GLY A 76 4.26 -16.45 7.83
CA GLY A 76 5.65 -16.91 7.94
C GLY A 76 6.33 -17.13 6.59
N GLU A 77 5.69 -16.75 5.48
CA GLU A 77 6.23 -16.87 4.13
C GLU A 77 7.34 -15.84 3.85
N LEU A 78 7.37 -14.74 4.61
CA LEU A 78 8.38 -13.69 4.49
C LEU A 78 9.51 -13.89 5.51
N SER A 79 10.24 -15.00 5.39
CA SER A 79 11.51 -15.14 6.08
C SER A 79 12.52 -14.24 5.37
N LYS A 80 13.09 -13.27 6.08
CA LYS A 80 14.25 -12.53 5.58
C LYS A 80 15.29 -13.54 5.10
N ILE A 81 15.64 -13.51 3.81
CA ILE A 81 17.01 -13.64 3.30
C ILE A 81 16.97 -13.49 1.78
N ALA A 82 17.96 -12.76 1.26
CA ALA A 82 18.31 -12.77 -0.14
C ALA A 82 18.49 -14.21 -0.65
N LYS A 83 17.52 -14.73 -1.39
CA LYS A 83 17.64 -15.61 -2.56
C LYS A 83 16.24 -16.15 -2.87
N GLY A 84 15.93 -16.17 -4.17
CA GLY A 84 14.59 -16.49 -4.66
C GLY A 84 14.15 -17.89 -4.29
N GLU A 85 12.84 -18.06 -4.20
CA GLU A 85 12.09 -19.14 -4.86
C GLU A 85 10.58 -18.84 -4.73
N SER A 86 9.87 -19.37 -5.71
CA SER A 86 8.49 -19.08 -6.11
C SER A 86 7.44 -19.86 -5.32
N GLY A 87 6.35 -19.16 -4.95
CA GLY A 87 4.95 -19.62 -5.01
C GLY A 87 4.45 -20.66 -4.00
N GLU A 88 3.35 -20.34 -3.33
CA GLU A 88 2.27 -21.31 -3.16
C GLU A 88 0.90 -20.61 -3.14
N SER A 89 -0.03 -21.23 -3.86
CA SER A 89 -1.39 -20.80 -4.13
C SER A 89 -2.35 -21.36 -3.07
N GLY A 90 -2.99 -20.50 -2.28
CA GLY A 90 -4.08 -20.87 -1.37
C GLY A 90 -5.46 -20.64 -1.98
N LYS A 91 -6.01 -21.66 -2.63
CA LYS A 91 -7.43 -21.79 -3.01
C LYS A 91 -8.26 -21.94 -1.72
N VAL A 92 -9.33 -21.17 -1.54
CA VAL A 92 -10.32 -21.45 -0.48
C VAL A 92 -11.70 -21.62 -1.11
N SER A 93 -12.33 -22.72 -0.71
CA SER A 93 -13.49 -23.42 -1.25
C SER A 93 -14.81 -22.65 -1.25
#